data_AF-A0A653YBY7-F1
#
_entry.id   AF-A0A653YBY7-F1
#
_cell.length_a   1.000
_cell.length_b   1.000
_cell.length_c   1.000
_cell.angle_alpha   90.00
_cell.angle_beta   90.00
_cell.angle_gamma   90.00
#
_symmetry.space_group_name_H-M   'P 1'
#
loop_
_entity.id
_entity.type
_entity.pdbx_description
1 polymer ?
#
loop_
_entity_poly.entity_id
_entity_poly.type
_entity_poly.pdbx_seq_one_letter_code
_entity_poly.pdbx_strand_id
1 'polypeptide(L)' 'MFTKWLDRKPKSDEQSHALGATVDGGLSEYMVLNENAAVFSPETLTDNQSSTLPVAAFVN' A
#
# COMPACT_ATOMS: atom_id res chain seq x y z
N MET A 1 -4.86 -5.49 -12.44
CA MET A 1 -4.48 -6.49 -11.40
C MET A 1 -4.43 -5.76 -10.06
N PHE A 2 -4.51 -6.46 -8.92
CA PHE A 2 -4.46 -5.84 -7.58
C PHE A 2 -3.34 -6.44 -6.73
N THR A 3 -2.85 -5.65 -5.77
CA THR A 3 -1.95 -6.16 -4.72
C THR A 3 -2.65 -7.22 -3.87
N LYS A 4 -1.86 -8.17 -3.36
CA LYS A 4 -2.34 -9.37 -2.64
C LYS A 4 -1.72 -9.56 -1.27
N TRP A 5 -0.66 -8.80 -0.95
CA TRP A 5 0.03 -8.95 0.33
C TRP A 5 -0.75 -8.23 1.42
N LEU A 6 -1.39 -9.00 2.30
CA LEU A 6 -2.26 -8.48 3.37
C LEU A 6 -1.75 -8.80 4.77
N ASP A 7 -0.97 -9.87 4.94
CA ASP A 7 -0.47 -10.32 6.23
C ASP A 7 0.71 -11.30 6.05
N ARG A 8 1.49 -11.49 7.12
CA ARG A 8 2.64 -12.39 7.26
C ARG A 8 3.81 -12.03 6.36
N LYS A 9 4.83 -12.90 6.35
CA LYS A 9 5.99 -12.73 5.48
C LYS A 9 5.54 -12.71 4.01
N PRO A 10 6.05 -11.77 3.20
CA PRO A 10 5.74 -11.73 1.77
C PRO A 10 6.18 -13.04 1.10
N LYS A 11 5.39 -13.50 0.14
CA LYS A 11 5.76 -14.62 -0.73
C LYS A 11 6.86 -14.18 -1.70
N SER A 12 7.55 -15.15 -2.30
CA SER A 12 8.66 -14.89 -3.23
C SER A 12 8.23 -14.12 -4.49
N ASP A 13 6.96 -14.14 -4.84
CA ASP A 13 6.38 -13.50 -6.03
C ASP A 13 5.71 -12.14 -5.75
N GLU A 14 5.78 -11.61 -4.53
CA GLU A 14 5.03 -10.38 -4.18
C GLU A 14 5.46 -9.15 -4.97
N GLN A 15 6.70 -9.10 -5.47
CA GLN A 15 7.15 -8.00 -6.33
C GLN A 15 6.33 -7.91 -7.64
N SER A 16 5.77 -9.04 -8.11
CA SER A 16 4.90 -9.09 -9.29
C SER A 16 3.45 -8.65 -9.00
N HIS A 17 3.16 -8.26 -7.76
CA HIS A 17 1.85 -7.81 -7.31
C HIS A 17 1.92 -6.47 -6.57
N ALA A 18 3.10 -5.87 -6.44
CA ALA A 18 3.31 -4.63 -5.71
C ALA A 18 2.76 -3.40 -6.45
N LEU A 19 2.13 -2.49 -5.71
CA LEU A 19 1.71 -1.17 -6.20
C LEU A 19 2.93 -0.36 -6.64
N GLY A 20 2.86 0.27 -7.82
CA GLY A 20 3.95 1.05 -8.40
C GLY A 20 5.06 0.23 -9.06
N ALA A 21 4.95 -1.10 -9.08
CA ALA A 21 5.81 -1.98 -9.86
C ALA A 21 5.06 -2.48 -11.11
N THR A 22 4.39 -3.62 -10.99
CA THR A 22 3.60 -4.25 -12.06
C THR A 22 2.10 -3.96 -11.94
N VAL A 23 1.66 -3.50 -10.76
CA VAL A 23 0.32 -2.95 -10.52
C VAL A 23 0.40 -1.43 -10.47
N ASP A 24 -0.58 -0.73 -11.07
CA ASP A 24 -0.65 0.72 -11.07
C ASP A 24 -0.53 1.30 -9.64
N GLY A 25 0.35 2.30 -9.48
CA GLY A 25 0.69 2.90 -8.20
C GLY A 25 0.04 4.27 -7.96
N GLY A 26 0.39 4.89 -6.83
CA GLY A 26 -0.20 6.16 -6.38
C GLY A 26 0.42 7.43 -6.97
N LEU A 27 1.39 7.33 -7.91
CA LEU A 27 1.95 8.49 -8.62
C LEU A 27 1.01 8.92 -9.77
N SER A 28 -0.25 9.18 -9.41
CA SER A 28 -1.38 9.56 -10.25
C SER A 28 -2.40 10.26 -9.38
N GLU A 29 -3.27 11.08 -9.95
CA GLU A 29 -4.35 11.75 -9.20
C GLU A 29 -5.38 10.75 -8.64
N TYR A 30 -5.48 9.57 -9.25
CA TYR A 30 -6.40 8.52 -8.87
C TYR A 30 -5.78 7.12 -9.02
N MET A 31 -6.26 6.20 -8.19
CA MET A 31 -5.93 4.77 -8.28
C MET A 31 -7.14 3.90 -7.94
N VAL A 32 -7.18 2.70 -8.50
CA VAL A 32 -8.18 1.68 -8.16
C VAL A 32 -7.51 0.66 -7.25
N LEU A 33 -8.12 0.40 -6.09
CA LEU A 33 -7.63 -0.55 -5.10
C LEU A 33 -8.65 -1.66 -4.85
N ASN A 34 -8.15 -2.82 -4.42
CA ASN A 34 -9.00 -3.81 -3.75
C ASN A 34 -9.29 -3.29 -2.34
N GLU A 35 -10.54 -3.36 -1.90
CA GLU A 35 -10.95 -2.87 -0.57
C GLU A 35 -10.15 -3.48 0.59
N ASN A 36 -9.72 -4.75 0.46
CA ASN A 36 -8.93 -5.43 1.49
C ASN A 36 -7.49 -4.91 1.57
N ALA A 37 -7.00 -4.23 0.53
CA ALA A 37 -5.66 -3.63 0.48
C ALA A 37 -5.65 -2.17 0.98
N ALA A 38 -6.79 -1.65 1.43
CA ALA A 38 -6.92 -0.31 1.97
C ALA A 38 -7.20 -0.37 3.48
N VAL A 39 -6.70 0.62 4.20
CA VAL A 39 -6.98 0.82 5.62
C VAL A 39 -7.33 2.28 5.86
N PHE A 40 -8.13 2.57 6.89
CA PHE A 40 -8.44 3.94 7.26
C PHE A 40 -7.20 4.66 7.77
N SER A 41 -7.02 5.90 7.31
CA SER A 41 -6.07 6.83 7.91
C SER A 41 -6.50 7.15 9.35
N PRO A 42 -5.58 7.22 10.32
CA PRO A 42 -5.87 7.79 11.64
C PRO A 42 -6.38 9.23 11.51
N GLU A 43 -7.42 9.59 12.26
CA GLU A 43 -8.01 10.95 12.24
C GLU A 43 -7.06 12.03 12.78
N THR A 44 -6.04 11.64 13.54
CA THR A 44 -5.05 12.55 14.14
C THR A 44 -3.90 12.93 13.20
N LEU A 45 -3.86 12.37 11.98
CA LEU A 45 -2.79 12.57 11.02
C LEU A 45 -3.32 13.22 9.74
N THR A 46 -2.49 14.08 9.14
CA THR A 46 -2.73 14.61 7.80
C THR A 46 -2.46 13.56 6.72
N ASP A 47 -3.05 13.71 5.53
CA ASP A 47 -2.83 12.80 4.40
C ASP A 47 -1.33 12.61 4.08
N ASN A 48 -0.56 13.71 4.11
CA ASN A 48 0.89 13.65 3.91
C ASN A 48 1.58 12.75 4.95
N GLN A 49 1.20 12.84 6.23
CA GLN A 49 1.77 11.98 7.27
C GLN A 49 1.32 10.53 7.10
N SER A 50 0.02 10.30 6.88
CA SER A 50 -0.55 8.97 6.72
C SER A 50 0.00 8.22 5.50
N SER A 51 0.27 8.93 4.41
CA SER A 51 0.84 8.36 3.18
C SER A 51 2.20 7.69 3.39
N THR A 52 2.93 8.07 4.44
CA THR A 52 4.26 7.50 4.75
C THR A 52 4.17 6.19 5.54
N LEU A 53 3.06 5.94 6.26
CA LEU A 53 2.93 4.81 7.17
C LEU A 53 3.13 3.44 6.51
N PRO A 54 2.57 3.15 5.31
CA PRO A 54 2.68 1.83 4.69
C PRO A 54 4.10 1.38 4.38
N VAL A 55 5.05 2.31 4.29
CA VAL A 55 6.46 2.02 3.97
C VAL A 55 7.38 2.30 5.16
N ALA A 56 7.20 3.44 5.83
CA ALA A 56 8.17 3.97 6.79
C ALA A 56 7.85 3.65 8.27
N ALA A 57 6.60 3.30 8.61
CA ALA A 57 6.21 3.10 10.01
C ALA A 57 6.84 1.85 10.64
N PHE A 58 7.23 0.87 9.82
CA PHE A 58 7.86 -0.37 10.27
C PHE A 58 9.37 -0.29 10.16
N VAL A 59 9.99 0.42 11.10
CA VAL A 59 11.42 0.28 11.41
C VAL A 59 11.53 -0.36 12.78
N ASN A 60 12.08 -1.58 12.83
CA ASN A 60 12.50 -2.23 14.06
C ASN A 60 14.02 -2.31 14.05
#